data_AF-A0A7S1ZR18-F1
#
_entry.id   AF-A0A7S1ZR18-F1
#
_cell.length_a   1.000
_cell.length_b   1.000
_cell.length_c   1.000
_cell.angle_alpha   90.00
_cell.angle_beta   90.00
_cell.angle_gamma   90.00
#
_symmetry.space_group_name_H-M   'P 1'
#
loop_
_entity.id
_entity.type
_entity.pdbx_description
1 polymer ?
#
loop_
_entity_poly.entity_id
_entity_poly.type
_entity_poly.pdbx_seq_one_letter_code
_entity_poly.pdbx_strand_id
1 'polypeptide(L)'
;QGKLYGRDLQLKVLTDVCSNIGKPGTSKIVLVSGYSGAGKSTLVEHAKTFTKKKDICFISGKFEHLQQAKPLSSIEAALSEYSNEIVKQGREKILQTRWSIIQTIKSDVGVLTKTFPCLSK
;
A
#
# COMPACT_ATOMS: atom_id res chain seq x y z
N GLN A 1 -15.99 9.82 -10.70
CA GLN A 1 -14.76 10.31 -10.02
C GLN A 1 -15.11 11.63 -9.36
N GLY A 2 -14.82 11.80 -8.06
CA GLY A 2 -15.04 13.07 -7.36
C GLY A 2 -14.03 14.11 -7.83
N LYS A 3 -14.43 15.38 -7.90
CA LYS A 3 -13.55 16.46 -8.38
C LYS A 3 -12.80 17.04 -7.16
N LEU A 4 -11.46 17.08 -7.23
CA LEU A 4 -10.61 17.61 -6.17
C LEU A 4 -10.39 19.11 -6.38
N TYR A 5 -10.86 19.94 -5.46
CA TYR A 5 -10.77 21.40 -5.55
C TYR A 5 -9.88 21.97 -4.45
N GLY A 6 -8.97 22.89 -4.81
CA GLY A 6 -8.17 23.67 -3.85
C GLY A 6 -7.20 22.85 -3.00
N ARG A 7 -6.82 21.66 -3.45
CA ARG A 7 -5.92 20.74 -2.74
C ARG A 7 -4.59 20.51 -3.46
N ASP A 8 -4.24 21.40 -4.38
CA ASP A 8 -3.08 21.24 -5.27
C ASP A 8 -1.77 21.12 -4.48
N LEU A 9 -1.62 21.89 -3.40
CA LEU A 9 -0.47 21.82 -2.51
C LEU A 9 -0.36 20.45 -1.81
N GLN A 10 -1.44 19.95 -1.21
CA GLN A 10 -1.41 18.66 -0.52
C GLN A 10 -1.24 17.50 -1.50
N LEU A 11 -1.84 17.60 -2.69
CA LEU A 11 -1.66 16.63 -3.76
C LEU A 11 -0.20 16.60 -4.21
N LYS A 12 0.42 17.76 -4.40
CA LYS A 12 1.84 17.89 -4.76
C LYS A 12 2.75 17.20 -3.74
N VAL A 13 2.52 17.43 -2.44
CA VAL A 13 3.28 16.76 -1.37
C VAL A 13 3.18 15.24 -1.49
N LEU A 14 1.97 14.69 -1.70
CA LEU A 14 1.79 13.25 -1.88
C LEU A 14 2.48 12.72 -3.13
N THR A 15 2.39 13.41 -4.26
CA THR A 15 3.03 13.00 -5.52
C THR A 15 4.56 13.10 -5.49
N ASP A 16 5.09 14.08 -4.76
CA ASP A 16 6.53 14.27 -4.56
C ASP A 16 7.09 13.14 -3.70
N VAL A 17 6.37 12.73 -2.65
CA VAL A 17 6.72 11.53 -1.87
C VAL A 17 6.70 10.30 -2.76
N CYS A 18 5.63 10.07 -3.53
CA CYS A 18 5.53 8.92 -4.44
C CYS A 18 6.67 8.87 -5.46
N SER A 19 7.12 10.02 -5.97
CA SER A 19 8.20 10.11 -6.95
C SER A 19 9.57 9.72 -6.41
N ASN A 20 9.74 9.65 -5.10
CA ASN A 20 10.98 9.26 -4.44
C ASN A 20 10.96 7.82 -3.89
N ILE A 21 9.85 7.08 -4.09
CA ILE A 21 9.72 5.68 -3.70
C ILE A 21 10.52 4.79 -4.67
N GLY A 22 11.11 3.72 -4.16
CA GLY A 22 11.83 2.71 -4.95
C GLY A 22 13.36 2.87 -4.95
N LYS A 23 13.90 3.94 -4.34
CA LYS A 23 15.33 4.04 -4.07
C LYS A 23 15.69 3.15 -2.87
N PRO A 24 16.79 2.37 -2.93
CA PRO A 24 17.24 1.60 -1.77
C PRO A 24 17.38 2.48 -0.52
N GLY A 25 16.88 2.01 0.62
CA GLY A 25 16.95 2.73 1.89
C GLY A 25 15.96 3.90 2.05
N THR A 26 15.09 4.17 1.06
CA THR A 26 14.06 5.22 1.21
C THR A 26 12.71 4.63 1.62
N SER A 27 12.33 4.86 2.87
CA SER A 27 10.96 4.65 3.36
C SER A 27 10.40 5.99 3.85
N LYS A 28 9.14 6.26 3.52
CA LYS A 28 8.45 7.49 3.89
C LYS A 28 7.08 7.15 4.47
N ILE A 29 6.72 7.83 5.55
CA ILE A 29 5.39 7.76 6.15
C ILE A 29 4.76 9.14 6.00
N VAL A 30 3.50 9.17 5.55
CA VAL A 30 2.74 10.42 5.41
C VAL A 30 1.44 10.29 6.19
N LEU A 31 1.18 11.25 7.08
CA LEU A 31 -0.06 11.35 7.83
C LEU A 31 -0.94 12.44 7.22
N VAL A 32 -2.13 12.06 6.75
CA VAL A 32 -3.14 13.01 6.26
C VAL A 32 -4.20 13.19 7.35
N SER A 33 -4.13 14.31 8.08
CA SER A 33 -5.03 14.64 9.19
C SER A 33 -6.00 15.79 8.83
N GLY A 34 -7.04 15.98 9.66
CA GLY A 34 -8.05 17.03 9.48
C GLY A 34 -9.46 16.55 9.83
N TYR A 35 -10.43 17.49 9.83
CA TYR A 35 -11.82 17.23 10.22
C TYR A 35 -12.51 16.12 9.43
N SER A 36 -13.50 15.47 10.04
CA SER A 36 -14.37 14.53 9.33
C SER A 36 -15.04 15.23 8.14
N GLY A 37 -15.21 14.52 7.03
CA GLY A 37 -15.78 15.11 5.80
C GLY A 37 -14.85 16.05 5.03
N ALA A 38 -13.65 16.40 5.51
CA ALA A 38 -12.73 17.33 4.83
C ALA A 38 -12.12 16.82 3.50
N GLY A 39 -12.53 15.65 3.00
CA GLY A 39 -12.04 15.09 1.74
C GLY A 39 -10.66 14.41 1.82
N LYS A 40 -10.21 13.99 3.01
CA LYS A 40 -8.91 13.32 3.21
C LYS A 40 -8.75 12.05 2.37
N SER A 41 -9.75 11.17 2.39
CA SER A 41 -9.76 9.95 1.58
C SER A 41 -9.80 10.27 0.09
N THR A 42 -10.56 11.31 -0.31
CA THR A 42 -10.62 11.78 -1.70
C THR A 42 -9.26 12.27 -2.19
N LEU A 43 -8.49 12.98 -1.36
CA LEU A 43 -7.14 13.43 -1.67
C LEU A 43 -6.20 12.24 -1.92
N VAL A 44 -6.20 11.24 -1.04
CA VAL A 44 -5.36 10.03 -1.19
C VAL A 44 -5.76 9.24 -2.45
N GLU A 45 -7.06 9.11 -2.73
CA GLU A 45 -7.54 8.43 -3.93
C GLU A 45 -7.14 9.17 -5.22
N HIS A 46 -7.07 10.51 -5.20
CA HIS A 46 -6.51 11.27 -6.32
C HIS A 46 -5.02 11.02 -6.48
N ALA A 47 -4.26 10.99 -5.38
CA ALA A 47 -2.82 10.67 -5.42
C ALA A 47 -2.55 9.27 -6.00
N LYS A 48 -3.43 8.28 -5.75
CA LYS A 48 -3.37 6.94 -6.35
C LYS A 48 -3.39 6.96 -7.89
N THR A 49 -3.97 7.97 -8.53
CA THR A 49 -3.93 8.06 -10.00
C THR A 49 -2.51 8.31 -10.53
N PHE A 50 -1.64 8.94 -9.74
CA PHE A 50 -0.24 9.17 -10.11
C PHE A 50 0.62 7.93 -9.98
N THR A 51 0.32 7.04 -9.04
CA THR A 51 1.08 5.79 -8.88
C THR A 51 0.89 4.88 -10.10
N LYS A 52 -0.34 4.83 -10.65
CA LYS A 52 -0.63 4.12 -11.91
C LYS A 52 0.19 4.63 -13.10
N LYS A 53 0.47 5.93 -13.17
CA LYS A 53 1.25 6.52 -14.27
C LYS A 53 2.75 6.21 -14.19
N LYS A 54 3.24 5.77 -13.03
CA LYS A 54 4.67 5.52 -12.77
C LYS A 54 4.98 4.04 -12.50
N ASP A 55 4.05 3.13 -12.84
CA ASP A 55 4.16 1.69 -12.55
C ASP A 55 4.47 1.38 -11.07
N ILE A 56 4.01 2.27 -10.17
CA ILE A 56 4.15 2.08 -8.73
C ILE A 56 3.01 1.19 -8.26
N CYS A 57 3.36 0.07 -7.62
CA CYS A 57 2.39 -0.77 -6.93
C CYS A 57 1.76 0.01 -5.77
N PHE A 58 0.45 0.19 -5.82
CA PHE A 58 -0.32 0.82 -4.76
C PHE A 58 -1.29 -0.19 -4.16
N ILE A 59 -1.23 -0.36 -2.85
CA ILE A 59 -2.08 -1.27 -2.08
C ILE A 59 -2.77 -0.49 -0.98
N SER A 60 -3.99 -0.85 -0.64
CA SER A 60 -4.77 -0.09 0.33
C SER A 60 -5.56 -0.94 1.30
N GLY A 61 -5.63 -0.43 2.53
CA GLY A 61 -6.37 -1.03 3.62
C GLY A 61 -7.24 0.01 4.30
N LYS A 62 -8.56 -0.20 4.30
CA LYS A 62 -9.47 0.67 5.04
C LYS A 62 -9.63 0.15 6.46
N PHE A 63 -9.38 1.02 7.44
CA PHE A 63 -9.73 0.72 8.82
C PHE A 63 -11.24 0.93 9.00
N GLU A 64 -11.96 -0.13 9.35
CA GLU A 64 -13.38 -0.06 9.67
C GLU A 64 -13.58 -0.26 11.17
N HIS A 65 -14.10 0.77 11.84
CA HIS A 65 -14.30 0.79 13.29
C HIS A 65 -15.22 -0.34 13.80
N LEU A 66 -16.03 -0.97 12.93
CA LEU A 66 -16.90 -2.09 13.30
C LEU A 66 -16.20 -3.46 13.19
N GLN A 67 -15.04 -3.54 12.53
CA GLN A 67 -14.26 -4.77 12.37
C GLN A 67 -13.17 -4.94 13.46
N GLN A 68 -13.46 -4.50 14.68
CA GLN A 68 -12.50 -4.44 15.80
C GLN A 68 -11.90 -5.77 16.25
N ALA A 69 -12.42 -6.91 15.78
CA ALA A 69 -12.01 -8.22 16.27
C ALA A 69 -10.59 -8.63 15.83
N LYS A 70 -10.01 -8.03 14.78
CA LYS A 70 -8.70 -8.45 14.24
C LYS A 70 -7.70 -7.29 14.16
N PRO A 71 -6.61 -7.31 14.97
CA PRO A 71 -5.50 -6.38 14.81
C PRO A 71 -4.93 -6.42 13.39
N LEU A 72 -4.51 -5.25 12.87
CA LEU A 72 -3.87 -5.11 11.56
C LEU A 72 -4.73 -5.56 10.36
N SER A 73 -6.06 -5.69 10.52
CA SER A 73 -6.98 -6.11 9.46
C SER A 73 -6.86 -5.26 8.19
N SER A 74 -6.67 -3.95 8.33
CA SER A 74 -6.43 -3.06 7.19
C SER A 74 -5.12 -3.38 6.46
N ILE A 75 -4.05 -3.71 7.19
CA ILE A 75 -2.77 -4.10 6.60
C ILE A 75 -2.91 -5.44 5.88
N GLU A 76 -3.57 -6.42 6.50
CA GLU A 76 -3.83 -7.71 5.88
C GLU A 76 -4.66 -7.57 4.59
N ALA A 77 -5.67 -6.71 4.57
CA ALA A 77 -6.44 -6.41 3.36
C ALA A 77 -5.54 -5.85 2.24
N ALA A 78 -4.66 -4.91 2.56
CA ALA A 78 -3.72 -4.33 1.60
C ALA A 78 -2.71 -5.39 1.08
N LEU A 79 -2.18 -6.24 1.95
CA LEU A 79 -1.25 -7.31 1.57
C LEU A 79 -1.95 -8.43 0.77
N SER A 80 -3.24 -8.68 1.02
CA SER A 80 -4.01 -9.60 0.22
C SER A 80 -4.27 -9.06 -1.19
N GLU A 81 -4.51 -7.75 -1.33
CA GLU A 81 -4.55 -7.08 -2.65
C GLU A 81 -3.20 -7.27 -3.38
N TYR A 82 -2.09 -7.03 -2.68
CA TYR A 82 -0.75 -7.25 -3.22
C TYR A 82 -0.52 -8.68 -3.71
N SER A 83 -0.81 -9.67 -2.85
CA SER A 83 -0.63 -11.09 -3.16
C SER A 83 -1.41 -11.49 -4.41
N ASN A 84 -2.68 -11.06 -4.52
CA ASN A 84 -3.51 -11.33 -5.69
C ASN A 84 -2.95 -10.68 -6.97
N GLU A 85 -2.42 -9.45 -6.90
CA GLU A 85 -1.81 -8.78 -8.06
C GLU A 85 -0.52 -9.47 -8.52
N ILE A 86 0.28 -10.02 -7.61
CA ILE A 86 1.49 -10.80 -7.96
C ILE A 86 1.09 -12.13 -8.59
N VAL A 87 0.08 -12.82 -8.06
CA VAL A 87 -0.39 -14.10 -8.61
C VAL A 87 -0.88 -13.94 -10.05
N LYS A 88 -1.59 -12.85 -10.36
CA LYS A 88 -2.06 -12.54 -11.72
C LYS A 88 -0.93 -12.32 -12.72
N GLN A 89 0.27 -11.93 -12.27
CA GLN A 89 1.45 -11.74 -13.12
C GLN A 89 2.17 -13.05 -13.46
N GLY A 90 1.71 -14.19 -12.92
CA GLY A 90 2.19 -15.51 -13.29
C GLY A 90 3.41 -16.01 -12.49
N ARG A 91 3.80 -17.25 -12.80
CA ARG A 91 4.74 -18.04 -11.98
C ARG A 91 6.11 -17.38 -11.79
N GLU A 92 6.65 -16.75 -12.82
CA GLU A 92 7.96 -16.10 -12.74
C GLU A 92 7.95 -14.95 -11.73
N LYS A 93 6.93 -14.08 -11.78
CA LYS A 93 6.82 -12.96 -10.85
C LYS A 93 6.62 -13.43 -9.40
N ILE A 94 5.85 -14.49 -9.20
CA ILE A 94 5.68 -15.12 -7.89
C ILE A 94 7.05 -15.56 -7.34
N LEU A 95 7.84 -16.30 -8.12
CA LEU A 95 9.14 -16.80 -7.70
C LEU A 95 10.13 -15.66 -7.39
N GLN A 96 10.21 -14.65 -8.27
CA GLN A 96 11.05 -13.47 -8.06
C GLN A 96 10.69 -12.73 -6.76
N THR A 97 9.40 -12.49 -6.54
CA THR A 97 8.90 -11.77 -5.35
C THR A 97 9.17 -12.57 -4.08
N ARG A 98 8.87 -13.88 -4.10
CA ARG A 98 9.14 -14.79 -2.99
C ARG A 98 10.63 -14.80 -2.62
N TRP A 99 11.51 -14.89 -3.62
CA TRP A 99 12.94 -14.86 -3.41
C TRP A 99 13.39 -13.53 -2.78
N SER A 100 12.93 -12.39 -3.30
CA SER A 100 13.25 -11.07 -2.77
C SER A 100 12.81 -10.89 -1.31
N ILE A 101 11.59 -11.34 -0.96
CA ILE A 101 11.07 -11.29 0.42
C ILE A 101 11.95 -12.15 1.34
N ILE A 102 12.26 -13.39 0.95
CA ILE A 102 13.07 -14.31 1.75
C ILE A 102 14.48 -13.76 1.97
N GLN A 103 15.12 -13.20 0.94
CA GLN A 103 16.46 -12.63 1.08
C GLN A 103 16.50 -11.40 1.98
N THR A 104 15.41 -10.61 1.99
CA THR A 104 15.33 -9.38 2.78
C THR A 104 15.00 -9.65 4.24
N ILE A 105 14.01 -10.52 4.51
CA ILE A 105 13.46 -10.78 5.84
C ILE A 105 14.16 -11.97 6.53
N LYS A 106 14.78 -12.86 5.75
CA LYS A 106 15.60 -13.99 6.24
C LYS A 106 14.83 -14.87 7.22
N SER A 107 15.28 -14.96 8.48
CA SER A 107 14.71 -15.84 9.51
C SER A 107 13.27 -15.49 9.88
N ASP A 108 12.85 -14.25 9.67
CA ASP A 108 11.59 -13.75 10.21
C ASP A 108 10.38 -13.97 9.28
N VAL A 109 10.61 -14.60 8.11
CA VAL A 109 9.56 -14.91 7.12
C VAL A 109 8.46 -15.78 7.72
N GLY A 110 8.80 -16.68 8.66
CA GLY A 110 7.82 -17.51 9.37
C GLY A 110 6.87 -16.70 10.24
N VAL A 111 7.34 -15.60 10.85
CA VAL A 111 6.49 -14.69 11.65
C VAL A 111 5.57 -13.89 10.72
N LEU A 112 6.11 -13.39 9.61
CA LEU A 112 5.33 -12.64 8.63
C LEU A 112 4.20 -13.47 8.03
N THR A 113 4.47 -14.72 7.63
CA THR A 113 3.46 -15.61 7.03
C THR A 113 2.43 -16.11 8.03
N LYS A 114 2.79 -16.27 9.31
CA LYS A 114 1.81 -16.53 10.39
C LYS A 114 0.90 -15.32 10.65
N THR A 115 1.47 -14.12 10.58
CA THR A 115 0.73 -12.86 10.85
C THR A 115 -0.17 -12.48 9.66
N PHE A 116 0.32 -12.69 8.44
CA PHE A 116 -0.38 -12.40 7.19
C PHE A 116 -0.41 -13.64 6.30
N PRO A 117 -1.35 -14.58 6.55
CA PRO A 117 -1.46 -15.82 5.77
C PRO A 117 -1.69 -15.61 4.27
N CYS A 118 -2.17 -14.45 3.85
CA CYS A 118 -2.29 -14.10 2.44
C CYS A 118 -0.96 -14.14 1.66
N LEU A 119 0.18 -14.05 2.35
CA LEU A 119 1.53 -14.10 1.76
C LEU A 119 2.10 -15.52 1.66
N SER A 120 1.41 -16.53 2.18
CA SER A 120 1.85 -17.93 2.05
C SER A 120 1.33 -18.63 0.79
N LYS A 121 0.39 -17.98 0.08
CA LYS A 121 -0.14 -18.43 -1.21
C LYS A 121 0.92 -18.28 -2.30
#